data_AF-A0A4R3AKK6-F1
#
_entry.id   AF-A0A4R3AKK6-F1
#
_cell.length_a   1.000
_cell.length_b   1.000
_cell.length_c   1.000
_cell.angle_alpha   90.00
_cell.angle_beta   90.00
_cell.angle_gamma   90.00
#
_symmetry.space_group_name_H-M   'P 1'
#
loop_
_entity.id
_entity.type
_entity.pdbx_description
1 polymer ?
#
loop_
_entity_poly.entity_id
_entity_poly.type
_entity_poly.pdbx_seq_one_letter_code
_entity_poly.pdbx_strand_id
1 'polypeptide(L)'
;MTKFIINPNEYLKQSVDGYFHGTHARWDNTEVGFINTLKNDDGSFRYDRKDFNYTLAEAQEALCAVLLEDLIKLKKEYTVELTICVIPRAKRPDQYKKTQLLFIDTIKKFTLEHKHLFLDGTDYIQRTKDTPTTHQTQDYGSVTVGITKQTCEISQYVKGKTIILIDDIYTEGININEDAIQALYDNEAKNIILYVVGKTV
;
A
#
# COMPACT_ATOMS: atom_id res chain seq x y z
N MET A 1 -2.49 9.97 11.81
CA MET A 1 -2.20 8.53 11.90
C MET A 1 -2.23 8.00 13.33
N THR A 2 -2.58 6.72 13.45
CA THR A 2 -2.55 5.91 14.68
C THR A 2 -1.53 4.78 14.51
N LYS A 3 -0.70 4.52 15.53
CA LYS A 3 0.29 3.45 15.55
C LYS A 3 -0.33 2.12 16.01
N PHE A 4 0.11 1.02 15.42
CA PHE A 4 -0.18 -0.35 15.85
C PHE A 4 1.05 -1.24 15.62
N ILE A 5 0.99 -2.48 16.10
CA ILE A 5 2.04 -3.48 15.90
C ILE A 5 1.46 -4.64 15.09
N ILE A 6 2.16 -5.03 14.03
CA ILE A 6 1.90 -6.28 13.32
C ILE A 6 2.72 -7.34 14.04
N ASN A 7 2.05 -8.35 14.58
CA ASN A 7 2.71 -9.42 15.33
C ASN A 7 3.25 -10.50 14.38
N PRO A 8 4.32 -11.21 14.77
CA PRO A 8 4.81 -12.35 14.00
C PRO A 8 3.71 -13.40 13.83
N ASN A 9 3.71 -14.03 12.65
CA ASN A 9 2.85 -15.15 12.30
C ASN A 9 3.55 -16.04 11.26
N GLU A 10 2.81 -16.89 10.56
CA GLU A 10 3.39 -17.79 9.54
C GLU A 10 4.02 -17.04 8.35
N TYR A 11 3.56 -15.82 8.06
CA TYR A 11 3.97 -15.01 6.92
C TYR A 11 5.06 -14.00 7.29
N LEU A 12 5.08 -13.52 8.53
CA LEU A 12 6.02 -12.52 9.03
C LEU A 12 6.76 -13.02 10.27
N LYS A 13 8.10 -13.07 10.22
CA LYS A 13 8.94 -13.66 11.27
C LYS A 13 9.21 -12.73 12.46
N GLN A 14 8.96 -11.44 12.34
CA GLN A 14 9.27 -10.44 13.37
C GLN A 14 8.22 -9.33 13.43
N SER A 15 8.05 -8.73 14.62
CA SER A 15 7.12 -7.62 14.78
C SER A 15 7.53 -6.42 13.92
N VAL A 16 6.53 -5.73 13.37
CA VAL A 16 6.73 -4.53 12.57
C VAL A 16 5.82 -3.42 13.05
N ASP A 17 6.36 -2.20 13.09
CA ASP A 17 5.59 -0.99 13.34
C ASP A 17 4.64 -0.73 12.16
N GLY A 18 3.35 -0.64 12.47
CA GLY A 18 2.30 -0.26 11.55
C GLY A 18 1.71 1.10 11.91
N TYR A 19 1.30 1.86 10.91
CA TYR A 19 0.59 3.13 11.06
C TYR A 19 -0.59 3.17 10.11
N PHE A 20 -1.71 3.74 10.55
CA PHE A 20 -2.86 3.96 9.66
C PHE A 20 -3.44 5.36 9.81
N HIS A 21 -4.01 5.91 8.74
CA HIS A 21 -4.65 7.23 8.80
C HIS A 21 -6.01 7.16 9.50
N GLY A 22 -6.92 6.34 8.96
CA GLY A 22 -8.31 6.24 9.43
C GLY A 22 -8.86 4.82 9.37
N THR A 23 -10.04 4.64 9.95
CA THR A 23 -10.71 3.34 10.05
C THR A 23 -11.47 3.00 8.77
N HIS A 24 -11.47 1.70 8.44
CA HIS A 24 -12.22 1.11 7.33
C HIS A 24 -13.17 0.03 7.85
N ALA A 25 -14.28 0.44 8.45
CA ALA A 25 -15.25 -0.48 9.04
C ALA A 25 -16.09 -1.19 7.96
N ARG A 26 -16.59 -0.44 6.97
CA ARG A 26 -17.32 -0.96 5.80
C ARG A 26 -17.06 -0.10 4.57
N TRP A 27 -17.38 -0.63 3.40
CA TRP A 27 -17.23 0.07 2.13
C TRP A 27 -18.05 1.39 2.05
N ASP A 28 -19.17 1.46 2.77
CA ASP A 28 -20.08 2.60 2.86
C ASP A 28 -19.94 3.43 4.15
N ASN A 29 -19.08 2.97 5.08
CA ASN A 29 -18.84 3.63 6.36
C ASN A 29 -17.34 3.53 6.71
N THR A 30 -16.57 4.50 6.21
CA THR A 30 -15.13 4.58 6.40
C THR A 30 -14.67 6.03 6.38
N GLU A 31 -13.70 6.36 7.23
CA GLU A 31 -13.05 7.68 7.25
C GLU A 31 -12.17 7.92 6.01
N VAL A 32 -11.87 6.85 5.27
CA VAL A 32 -10.98 6.85 4.09
C VAL A 32 -11.72 6.45 2.81
N GLY A 33 -12.98 6.86 2.67
CA GLY A 33 -13.85 6.49 1.55
C GLY A 33 -13.30 6.83 0.17
N PHE A 34 -12.44 7.86 0.07
CA PHE A 34 -11.74 8.22 -1.17
C PHE A 34 -10.86 7.08 -1.72
N ILE A 35 -10.40 6.14 -0.89
CA ILE A 35 -9.67 4.95 -1.34
C ILE A 35 -10.54 4.07 -2.24
N ASN A 36 -11.82 3.91 -1.94
CA ASN A 36 -12.73 3.11 -2.76
C ASN A 36 -12.88 3.73 -4.17
N THR A 37 -12.94 5.06 -4.25
CA THR A 37 -12.92 5.82 -5.51
C THR A 37 -11.61 5.61 -6.27
N LEU A 38 -10.46 5.66 -5.60
CA LEU A 38 -9.14 5.49 -6.23
C LEU A 38 -8.88 4.06 -6.73
N LYS A 39 -9.36 3.05 -6.01
CA LYS A 39 -9.23 1.65 -6.41
C LYS A 39 -9.91 1.38 -7.74
N ASN A 40 -11.10 1.97 -7.94
CA ASN A 40 -11.88 1.85 -9.16
C ASN A 40 -11.88 0.40 -9.67
N ASP A 41 -12.27 -0.54 -8.80
CA ASP A 41 -11.94 -1.97 -8.98
C ASP A 41 -12.46 -2.57 -10.30
N ASP A 42 -13.59 -2.07 -10.81
CA ASP A 42 -14.16 -2.47 -12.12
C ASP A 42 -13.73 -1.57 -13.30
N GLY A 43 -13.00 -0.47 -13.02
CA GLY A 43 -12.53 0.47 -14.02
C GLY A 43 -13.63 1.28 -14.68
N SER A 44 -14.81 1.41 -14.06
CA SER A 44 -15.97 2.12 -14.61
C SER A 44 -16.02 3.61 -14.24
N PHE A 45 -15.29 4.03 -13.20
CA PHE A 45 -15.37 5.40 -12.67
C PHE A 45 -14.77 6.43 -13.63
N ARG A 46 -15.36 7.62 -13.63
CA ARG A 46 -15.03 8.74 -14.53
C ARG A 46 -14.58 9.94 -13.71
N TYR A 47 -13.75 10.80 -14.30
CA TYR A 47 -13.20 11.97 -13.62
C TYR A 47 -14.25 13.02 -13.21
N ASP A 48 -15.37 13.10 -13.93
CA ASP A 48 -16.43 14.08 -13.76
C ASP A 48 -17.62 13.56 -12.92
N ARG A 49 -17.53 12.33 -12.39
CA ARG A 49 -18.58 11.70 -11.59
C ARG A 49 -18.07 11.45 -10.17
N LYS A 50 -18.95 11.67 -9.19
CA LYS A 50 -18.69 11.25 -7.81
C LYS A 50 -19.08 9.79 -7.62
N ASP A 51 -18.08 8.97 -7.29
CA ASP A 51 -18.23 7.58 -6.88
C ASP A 51 -17.70 7.48 -5.43
N PHE A 52 -18.51 6.95 -4.50
CA PHE A 52 -18.25 7.02 -3.04
C PHE A 52 -18.07 8.45 -2.50
N ASN A 53 -18.81 9.43 -3.03
CA ASN A 53 -18.77 10.86 -2.69
C ASN A 53 -17.56 11.66 -3.18
N TYR A 54 -16.64 11.02 -3.92
CA TYR A 54 -15.48 11.69 -4.51
C TYR A 54 -15.45 11.50 -6.02
N THR A 55 -15.03 12.53 -6.74
CA THR A 55 -14.45 12.35 -8.08
C THR A 55 -13.07 11.70 -7.96
N LEU A 56 -12.55 11.13 -9.06
CA LEU A 56 -11.17 10.62 -9.08
C LEU A 56 -10.16 11.71 -8.68
N ALA A 57 -10.37 12.96 -9.12
CA ALA A 57 -9.48 14.08 -8.78
C ALA A 57 -9.54 14.43 -7.28
N GLU A 58 -10.75 14.60 -6.73
CA GLU A 58 -10.92 14.86 -5.29
C GLU A 58 -10.32 13.72 -4.44
N ALA A 59 -10.41 12.48 -4.92
CA ALA A 59 -9.86 11.33 -4.21
C ALA A 59 -8.31 11.31 -4.25
N GLN A 60 -7.69 11.70 -5.36
CA GLN A 60 -6.23 11.87 -5.45
C GLN A 60 -5.74 13.00 -4.53
N GLU A 61 -6.47 14.11 -4.49
CA GLU A 61 -6.17 15.23 -3.59
C GLU A 61 -6.27 14.82 -2.12
N ALA A 62 -7.32 14.09 -1.75
CA ALA A 62 -7.49 13.56 -0.40
C ALA A 62 -6.34 12.62 -0.01
N LEU A 63 -5.95 11.69 -0.88
CA LEU A 63 -4.80 10.82 -0.64
C LEU A 63 -3.50 11.63 -0.47
N CYS A 64 -3.26 12.62 -1.34
CA CYS A 64 -2.07 13.46 -1.25
C CYS A 64 -2.01 14.24 0.08
N ALA A 65 -3.15 14.80 0.52
CA ALA A 65 -3.25 15.51 1.80
C ALA A 65 -2.94 14.58 2.99
N VAL A 66 -3.46 13.36 2.96
CA VAL A 66 -3.22 12.33 3.99
C VAL A 66 -1.75 11.91 4.02
N LEU A 67 -1.14 11.64 2.86
CA LEU A 67 0.29 11.32 2.75
C LEU A 67 1.17 12.46 3.27
N LEU A 68 0.83 13.71 2.92
CA LEU A 68 1.55 14.89 3.40
C LEU A 68 1.47 15.02 4.92
N GLU A 69 0.30 14.84 5.51
CA GLU A 69 0.14 14.95 6.95
C GLU A 69 0.91 13.84 7.69
N ASP A 70 0.72 12.60 7.29
CA ASP A 70 1.20 11.44 8.05
C ASP A 70 2.67 11.12 7.77
N LEU A 71 3.10 11.13 6.51
CA LEU A 71 4.48 10.77 6.18
C LEU A 71 5.48 11.84 6.67
N ILE A 72 5.06 13.11 6.79
CA ILE A 72 5.88 14.15 7.41
C ILE A 72 6.04 13.91 8.91
N LYS A 73 5.01 13.38 9.60
CA LYS A 73 5.13 12.97 11.01
C LYS A 73 6.10 11.80 11.14
N LEU A 74 5.96 10.76 10.32
CA LEU A 74 6.93 9.65 10.27
C LEU A 74 8.35 10.13 10.00
N LYS A 75 8.55 11.04 9.03
CA LYS A 75 9.88 11.58 8.72
C LYS A 75 10.54 12.29 9.91
N LYS A 76 9.75 12.88 10.82
CA LYS A 76 10.24 13.50 12.05
C LYS A 76 10.58 12.46 13.13
N GLU A 77 9.85 11.34 13.18
CA GLU A 77 10.13 10.23 14.11
C GLU A 77 11.42 9.48 13.74
N TYR A 78 11.72 9.35 12.44
CA TYR A 78 12.87 8.60 11.94
C TYR A 78 13.95 9.52 11.35
N THR A 79 15.11 9.56 12.00
CA THR A 79 16.28 10.37 11.57
C THR A 79 17.04 9.77 10.40
N VAL A 80 16.81 8.50 10.09
CA VAL A 80 17.40 7.80 8.94
C VAL A 80 16.75 8.23 7.63
N GLU A 81 17.42 7.90 6.52
CA GLU A 81 16.84 8.00 5.18
C GLU A 81 15.70 6.99 5.01
N LEU A 82 14.55 7.47 4.55
CA LEU A 82 13.34 6.67 4.36
C LEU A 82 13.06 6.51 2.87
N THR A 83 12.80 5.28 2.45
CA THR A 83 12.43 4.95 1.06
C THR A 83 10.97 4.58 1.00
N ILE A 84 10.20 5.21 0.12
CA ILE A 84 8.79 4.88 -0.08
C ILE A 84 8.70 3.72 -1.07
N CYS A 85 8.07 2.62 -0.66
CA CYS A 85 7.69 1.51 -1.52
C CYS A 85 6.18 1.32 -1.46
N VAL A 86 5.58 0.74 -2.49
CA VAL A 86 4.12 0.53 -2.57
C VAL A 86 3.84 -0.94 -2.85
N ILE A 87 2.87 -1.53 -2.15
CA ILE A 87 2.40 -2.87 -2.47
C ILE A 87 1.66 -2.81 -3.82
N PRO A 88 2.05 -3.60 -4.83
CA PRO A 88 1.39 -3.57 -6.12
C PRO A 88 0.03 -4.27 -6.04
N ARG A 89 -0.90 -3.80 -6.88
CA ARG A 89 -2.22 -4.41 -7.08
C ARG A 89 -2.12 -5.90 -7.43
N ALA A 90 -3.23 -6.60 -7.28
CA ALA A 90 -3.28 -8.05 -7.40
C ALA A 90 -2.89 -8.56 -8.81
N LYS A 91 -3.22 -7.82 -9.85
CA LYS A 91 -2.88 -8.15 -11.24
C LYS A 91 -1.68 -7.36 -11.74
N ARG A 92 -1.09 -7.80 -12.84
CA ARG A 92 -0.02 -7.04 -13.51
C ARG A 92 -0.52 -5.66 -13.96
N PRO A 93 0.35 -4.63 -13.99
CA PRO A 93 -0.05 -3.27 -14.36
C PRO A 93 -0.68 -3.14 -15.75
N ASP A 94 -0.27 -3.97 -16.72
CA ASP A 94 -0.79 -3.99 -18.09
C ASP A 94 -2.27 -4.43 -18.20
N GLN A 95 -2.81 -5.03 -17.13
CA GLN A 95 -4.21 -5.45 -17.08
C GLN A 95 -5.17 -4.37 -16.53
N TYR A 96 -4.63 -3.27 -16.00
CA TYR A 96 -5.43 -2.20 -15.40
C TYR A 96 -5.57 -1.01 -16.34
N LYS A 97 -6.73 -0.36 -16.31
CA LYS A 97 -6.86 0.98 -16.90
C LYS A 97 -6.06 1.97 -16.05
N LYS A 98 -5.60 3.06 -16.67
CA LYS A 98 -4.90 4.15 -15.97
C LYS A 98 -5.69 4.67 -14.76
N THR A 99 -7.01 4.77 -14.88
CA THR A 99 -7.89 5.21 -13.79
C THR A 99 -7.96 4.25 -12.60
N GLN A 100 -7.46 3.02 -12.73
CA GLN A 100 -7.35 2.02 -11.65
C GLN A 100 -5.95 1.98 -11.01
N LEU A 101 -5.00 2.72 -11.60
CA LEU A 101 -3.64 2.86 -11.10
C LEU A 101 -3.43 4.20 -10.36
N LEU A 102 -4.48 5.00 -10.20
CA LEU A 102 -4.38 6.33 -9.59
C LEU A 102 -3.86 6.31 -8.15
N PHE A 103 -4.07 5.23 -7.39
CA PHE A 103 -3.50 5.09 -6.05
C PHE A 103 -1.96 5.12 -6.09
N ILE A 104 -1.34 4.23 -6.88
CA ILE A 104 0.12 4.17 -6.99
C ILE A 104 0.66 5.41 -7.74
N ASP A 105 -0.04 5.91 -8.76
CA ASP A 105 0.38 7.11 -9.48
C ASP A 105 0.39 8.36 -8.57
N THR A 106 -0.56 8.45 -7.64
CA THR A 106 -0.60 9.54 -6.65
C THR A 106 0.54 9.44 -5.66
N ILE A 107 0.87 8.25 -5.17
CA ILE A 107 2.02 8.04 -4.27
C ILE A 107 3.34 8.34 -4.99
N LYS A 108 3.47 7.93 -6.25
CA LYS A 108 4.63 8.26 -7.11
C LYS A 108 4.81 9.76 -7.25
N LYS A 109 3.74 10.48 -7.62
CA LYS A 109 3.75 11.93 -7.74
C LYS A 109 4.14 12.60 -6.42
N PHE A 110 3.52 12.18 -5.31
CA PHE A 110 3.84 12.67 -3.98
C PHE A 110 5.33 12.49 -3.65
N THR A 111 5.87 11.30 -3.90
CA THR A 111 7.27 10.96 -3.60
C THR A 111 8.23 11.80 -4.43
N LEU A 112 7.94 12.02 -5.71
CA LEU A 112 8.73 12.90 -6.59
C LEU A 112 8.73 14.37 -6.13
N GLU A 113 7.57 14.88 -5.70
CA GLU A 113 7.43 16.24 -5.16
C GLU A 113 8.18 16.39 -3.83
N HIS A 114 8.29 15.32 -3.04
CA HIS A 114 8.93 15.29 -1.72
C HIS A 114 10.27 14.55 -1.70
N LYS A 115 10.97 14.49 -2.84
CA LYS A 115 12.27 13.79 -2.99
C LYS A 115 13.39 14.31 -2.09
N HIS A 116 13.21 15.49 -1.50
CA HIS A 116 14.13 16.07 -0.51
C HIS A 116 13.97 15.45 0.89
N LEU A 117 12.88 14.70 1.12
CA LEU A 117 12.57 14.03 2.38
C LEU A 117 12.62 12.50 2.26
N PHE A 118 12.23 11.97 1.10
CA PHE A 118 12.10 10.53 0.87
C PHE A 118 12.85 10.10 -0.39
N LEU A 119 13.41 8.90 -0.36
CA LEU A 119 13.84 8.22 -1.56
C LEU A 119 12.67 7.56 -2.28
N ASP A 120 12.74 7.59 -3.60
CA ASP A 120 11.76 6.93 -4.46
C ASP A 120 12.12 5.45 -4.66
N GLY A 121 11.31 4.58 -4.07
CA GLY A 121 11.29 3.15 -4.32
C GLY A 121 9.90 2.66 -4.75
N THR A 122 9.06 3.55 -5.28
CA THR A 122 7.67 3.22 -5.65
C THR A 122 7.57 2.14 -6.73
N ASP A 123 8.63 1.94 -7.50
CA ASP A 123 8.77 0.89 -8.51
C ASP A 123 9.65 -0.30 -8.07
N TYR A 124 10.00 -0.41 -6.78
CA TYR A 124 10.86 -1.49 -6.30
C TYR A 124 10.14 -2.83 -6.12
N ILE A 125 8.81 -2.84 -6.12
CA ILE A 125 8.00 -4.06 -6.02
C ILE A 125 7.04 -4.06 -7.20
N GLN A 126 7.26 -4.95 -8.17
CA GLN A 126 6.48 -4.98 -9.41
C GLN A 126 5.81 -6.33 -9.59
N ARG A 127 4.48 -6.34 -9.75
CA ARG A 127 3.71 -7.56 -10.02
C ARG A 127 4.01 -8.08 -11.42
N THR A 128 4.61 -9.27 -11.51
CA THR A 128 4.94 -9.96 -12.77
C THR A 128 3.98 -11.10 -13.10
N LYS A 129 3.20 -11.56 -12.12
CA LYS A 129 2.17 -12.59 -12.27
C LYS A 129 0.94 -12.22 -11.46
N ASP A 130 -0.25 -12.46 -12.00
CA ASP A 130 -1.49 -12.18 -11.28
C ASP A 130 -1.61 -13.03 -10.02
N THR A 131 -2.17 -12.42 -8.99
CA THR A 131 -2.59 -13.10 -7.75
C THR A 131 -4.12 -13.20 -7.73
N PRO A 132 -4.67 -14.25 -7.11
CA PRO A 132 -6.11 -14.36 -6.90
C PRO A 132 -6.62 -13.14 -6.13
N THR A 133 -7.73 -12.56 -6.57
CA THR A 133 -8.41 -11.51 -5.82
C THR A 133 -9.42 -12.13 -4.86
N THR A 134 -9.41 -11.68 -3.61
CA THR A 134 -10.36 -12.09 -2.56
C THR A 134 -11.82 -11.93 -2.98
N HIS A 135 -12.12 -11.05 -3.93
CA HIS A 135 -13.47 -10.81 -4.45
C HIS A 135 -13.97 -11.85 -5.48
N GLN A 136 -13.10 -12.62 -6.14
CA GLN A 136 -13.52 -13.51 -7.24
C GLN A 136 -13.62 -14.99 -6.86
N THR A 137 -12.94 -15.44 -5.80
CA THR A 137 -12.83 -16.88 -5.51
C THR A 137 -13.55 -17.33 -4.24
N GLN A 138 -13.95 -16.42 -3.33
CA GLN A 138 -14.41 -16.78 -1.97
C GLN A 138 -13.45 -17.74 -1.24
N ASP A 139 -12.20 -17.83 -1.68
CA ASP A 139 -11.22 -18.77 -1.16
C ASP A 139 -10.09 -17.98 -0.50
N TYR A 140 -10.29 -17.68 0.79
CA TYR A 140 -9.27 -17.05 1.64
C TYR A 140 -8.01 -17.93 1.76
N GLY A 141 -8.03 -19.19 1.29
CA GLY A 141 -6.88 -20.08 1.22
C GLY A 141 -5.87 -19.75 0.12
N SER A 142 -6.13 -18.74 -0.72
CA SER A 142 -5.26 -18.42 -1.87
C SER A 142 -4.02 -17.59 -1.53
N VAL A 143 -3.97 -16.96 -0.36
CA VAL A 143 -2.77 -16.24 0.10
C VAL A 143 -1.84 -17.24 0.76
N THR A 144 -0.97 -17.85 -0.06
CA THR A 144 0.06 -18.77 0.43
C THR A 144 1.29 -18.00 0.88
N VAL A 145 1.99 -18.49 1.90
CA VAL A 145 3.29 -17.94 2.32
C VAL A 145 4.25 -17.89 1.12
N GLY A 146 4.87 -16.73 0.93
CA GLY A 146 5.77 -16.43 -0.17
C GLY A 146 5.09 -15.93 -1.45
N ILE A 147 3.79 -15.64 -1.45
CA ILE A 147 3.08 -15.21 -2.67
C ILE A 147 3.71 -13.95 -3.30
N THR A 148 4.19 -13.00 -2.49
CA THR A 148 4.84 -11.79 -2.99
C THR A 148 6.10 -12.12 -3.76
N LYS A 149 6.97 -13.00 -3.25
CA LYS A 149 8.17 -13.43 -3.99
C LYS A 149 7.86 -14.24 -5.23
N GLN A 150 6.77 -15.01 -5.21
CA GLN A 150 6.37 -15.84 -6.35
C GLN A 150 5.78 -15.01 -7.50
N THR A 151 5.25 -13.82 -7.21
CA THR A 151 4.45 -13.06 -8.17
C THR A 151 4.91 -11.63 -8.39
N CYS A 152 5.90 -11.17 -7.62
CA CYS A 152 6.54 -9.88 -7.80
C CYS A 152 8.04 -10.03 -8.07
N GLU A 153 8.56 -9.12 -8.89
CA GLU A 153 9.99 -8.79 -8.92
C GLU A 153 10.26 -7.75 -7.84
N ILE A 154 11.28 -7.99 -7.01
CA ILE A 154 11.74 -7.06 -5.97
C ILE A 154 13.12 -6.56 -6.36
N SER A 155 13.24 -5.24 -6.47
CA SER A 155 14.48 -4.56 -6.82
C SER A 155 15.58 -4.80 -5.79
N GLN A 156 16.79 -5.13 -6.25
CA GLN A 156 17.98 -5.22 -5.40
C GLN A 156 18.29 -3.93 -4.61
N TYR A 157 17.75 -2.78 -5.05
CA TYR A 157 17.92 -1.51 -4.36
C TYR A 157 17.22 -1.46 -3.00
N VAL A 158 16.34 -2.42 -2.65
CA VAL A 158 15.77 -2.50 -1.29
C VAL A 158 16.83 -2.82 -0.22
N LYS A 159 17.95 -3.43 -0.61
CA LYS A 159 19.01 -3.88 0.30
C LYS A 159 19.53 -2.73 1.17
N GLY A 160 19.52 -2.93 2.48
CA GLY A 160 20.03 -1.98 3.47
C GLY A 160 19.14 -0.76 3.72
N LYS A 161 17.99 -0.63 3.05
CA LYS A 161 17.11 0.53 3.18
C LYS A 161 16.14 0.41 4.35
N THR A 162 15.78 1.56 4.92
CA THR A 162 14.61 1.66 5.80
C THR A 162 13.42 2.09 4.94
N ILE A 163 12.41 1.24 4.87
CA ILE A 163 11.31 1.36 3.92
C ILE A 163 10.02 1.73 4.66
N ILE A 164 9.33 2.75 4.16
CA ILE A 164 7.89 2.93 4.42
C ILE A 164 7.18 2.16 3.32
N LEU A 165 6.55 1.03 3.67
CA LEU A 165 5.77 0.22 2.76
C LEU A 165 4.32 0.71 2.82
N ILE A 166 3.80 1.20 1.70
CA ILE A 166 2.46 1.77 1.60
C ILE A 166 1.50 0.76 0.99
N ASP A 167 0.34 0.59 1.62
CA ASP A 167 -0.80 -0.14 1.05
C ASP A 167 -2.10 0.65 1.24
N ASP A 168 -3.16 0.24 0.55
CA ASP A 168 -4.46 0.92 0.64
C ASP A 168 -5.15 0.67 1.99
N ILE A 169 -5.33 -0.60 2.35
CA ILE A 169 -6.07 -1.05 3.53
C ILE A 169 -5.37 -2.25 4.16
N TYR A 170 -5.08 -2.17 5.46
CA TYR A 170 -4.69 -3.34 6.26
C TYR A 170 -5.92 -4.05 6.81
N THR A 171 -6.00 -5.37 6.56
CA THR A 171 -6.98 -6.27 7.16
C THR A 171 -6.25 -7.41 7.88
N GLU A 172 -6.42 -7.49 9.20
CA GLU A 172 -5.76 -8.51 10.02
C GLU A 172 -6.19 -9.92 9.59
N GLY A 173 -5.21 -10.82 9.47
CA GLY A 173 -5.45 -12.22 9.09
C GLY A 173 -5.50 -12.48 7.57
N ILE A 174 -5.48 -11.45 6.72
CA ILE A 174 -5.35 -11.62 5.26
C ILE A 174 -3.90 -11.89 4.85
N ASN A 175 -2.93 -11.40 5.63
CA ASN A 175 -1.50 -11.71 5.53
C ASN A 175 -0.79 -11.24 4.24
N ILE A 176 -1.43 -10.42 3.40
CA ILE A 176 -0.77 -9.83 2.21
C ILE A 176 0.31 -8.85 2.61
N ASN A 177 0.04 -7.99 3.59
CA ASN A 177 1.02 -7.02 4.09
C ASN A 177 2.19 -7.73 4.77
N GLU A 178 1.90 -8.70 5.62
CA GLU A 178 2.86 -9.55 6.33
C GLU A 178 3.80 -10.27 5.35
N ASP A 179 3.23 -10.89 4.31
CA ASP A 179 3.99 -11.56 3.27
C ASP A 179 4.89 -10.60 2.49
N ALA A 180 4.38 -9.42 2.13
CA ALA A 180 5.16 -8.40 1.42
C ALA A 180 6.30 -7.84 2.29
N ILE A 181 6.04 -7.59 3.57
CA ILE A 181 7.04 -7.17 4.55
C ILE A 181 8.15 -8.23 4.65
N GLN A 182 7.77 -9.50 4.80
CA GLN A 182 8.75 -10.58 4.89
C GLN A 182 9.56 -10.74 3.60
N ALA A 183 8.93 -10.56 2.44
CA ALA A 183 9.63 -10.58 1.16
C ALA A 183 10.69 -9.48 1.05
N LEU A 184 10.45 -8.29 1.60
CA LEU A 184 11.45 -7.22 1.66
C LEU A 184 12.60 -7.53 2.64
N TYR A 185 12.29 -8.08 3.83
CA TYR A 185 13.34 -8.52 4.76
C TYR A 185 14.21 -9.63 4.17
N ASP A 186 13.62 -10.57 3.45
CA ASP A 186 14.35 -11.63 2.78
C ASP A 186 15.19 -11.11 1.58
N ASN A 187 14.92 -9.88 1.11
CA ASN A 187 15.77 -9.13 0.17
C ASN A 187 16.69 -8.11 0.90
N GLU A 188 16.99 -8.38 2.17
CA GLU A 188 17.97 -7.64 2.99
C GLU A 188 17.59 -6.17 3.24
N ALA A 189 16.30 -5.82 3.19
CA ALA A 189 15.86 -4.52 3.71
C ALA A 189 16.21 -4.40 5.21
N LYS A 190 16.69 -3.23 5.62
CA LYS A 190 17.19 -3.00 7.00
C LYS A 190 16.05 -2.93 8.00
N ASN A 191 15.00 -2.18 7.66
CA ASN A 191 13.82 -2.01 8.50
C ASN A 191 12.61 -1.69 7.63
N ILE A 192 11.43 -2.20 8.00
CA ILE A 192 10.16 -1.93 7.32
C ILE A 192 9.23 -1.25 8.32
N ILE A 193 8.52 -0.24 7.85
CA ILE A 193 7.41 0.43 8.55
C ILE A 193 6.21 0.28 7.62
N LEU A 194 5.14 -0.36 8.09
CA LEU A 194 3.91 -0.40 7.31
C LEU A 194 3.15 0.91 7.52
N TYR A 195 2.75 1.56 6.43
CA TYR A 195 1.77 2.63 6.44
C TYR A 195 0.59 2.23 5.56
N VAL A 196 -0.62 2.25 6.12
CA VAL A 196 -1.84 2.02 5.34
C VAL A 196 -2.77 3.22 5.46
N VAL A 197 -3.55 3.49 4.43
CA VAL A 197 -4.51 4.60 4.52
C VAL A 197 -5.67 4.18 5.42
N GLY A 198 -6.24 3.01 5.16
CA GLY A 198 -7.28 2.40 5.97
C GLY A 198 -6.79 1.25 6.84
N LYS A 199 -7.34 1.10 8.05
CA LYS A 199 -7.25 -0.16 8.81
C LYS A 199 -8.66 -0.66 9.13
N THR A 200 -8.92 -1.94 8.89
CA THR A 200 -10.17 -2.56 9.33
C THR A 200 -10.22 -2.65 10.85
N VAL A 201 -11.42 -2.41 11.41
CA VAL A 201 -11.73 -2.42 12.84
C VAL A 201 -12.85 -3.40 13.15
#